data_AF-A0A4S2MG32-F1
#
_entry.id   AF-A0A4S2MG32-F1
#
_cell.length_a   1.000
_cell.length_b   1.000
_cell.length_c   1.000
_cell.angle_alpha   90.00
_cell.angle_beta   90.00
_cell.angle_gamma   90.00
#
_symmetry.space_group_name_H-M   'P 1'
#
loop_
_entity.id
_entity.type
_entity.pdbx_description
1 polymer ?
#
loop_
_entity_poly.entity_id
_entity_poly.type
_entity_poly.pdbx_seq_one_letter_code
_entity_poly.pdbx_strand_id
1 'polypeptide(L)'
;MTHSGMQTNIALALVGLLEVISARSLPEYDICVEKCGESPLDADKDPTVELCHDVCNKEENTRCLRRSSENMKEQLKCWKVARDRCVVRCGEEPACLLLCHLVYKPHNVGVNVHVLVRLPE
;
A
#
# COMPACT_ATOMS: atom_id res chain seq x y z
N MET A 1 -11.71 58.66 24.99
CA MET A 1 -10.77 57.51 24.90
C MET A 1 -11.57 56.28 25.29
N THR A 2 -12.37 55.70 24.38
CA THR A 2 -12.07 54.62 23.42
C THR A 2 -11.87 53.23 24.05
N HIS A 3 -12.74 52.32 23.61
CA HIS A 3 -12.65 50.86 23.51
C HIS A 3 -12.92 50.03 24.78
N SER A 4 -14.08 49.37 24.88
CA SER A 4 -14.39 48.01 24.37
C SER A 4 -13.55 46.97 25.12
N GLY A 5 -14.10 46.16 26.03
CA GLY A 5 -15.12 45.16 25.76
C GLY A 5 -14.43 43.80 25.70
N MET A 6 -14.56 42.97 26.75
CA MET A 6 -14.19 41.56 26.68
C MET A 6 -14.91 40.76 27.78
N GLN A 7 -16.22 40.60 27.62
CA GLN A 7 -16.89 39.39 28.09
C GLN A 7 -16.54 38.30 27.07
N THR A 8 -15.67 37.36 27.44
CA THR A 8 -15.38 36.18 26.61
C THR A 8 -15.41 34.92 27.45
N ASN A 9 -16.61 34.31 27.48
CA ASN A 9 -16.79 32.90 27.15
C ASN A 9 -15.96 31.88 27.96
N ILE A 10 -16.28 31.70 29.23
CA ILE A 10 -15.82 30.54 30.05
C ILE A 10 -16.50 29.21 29.62
N ALA A 11 -17.36 29.22 28.58
CA ALA A 11 -18.21 28.08 28.23
C ALA A 11 -17.80 27.26 26.98
N LEU A 12 -16.62 27.46 26.38
CA LEU A 12 -16.29 26.81 25.09
C LEU A 12 -14.86 26.29 24.94
N ALA A 13 -14.22 25.82 26.01
CA ALA A 13 -12.89 25.20 25.93
C ALA A 13 -12.87 23.70 26.29
N LEU A 14 -14.02 23.04 26.41
CA LEU A 14 -14.10 21.57 26.60
C LEU A 14 -14.50 20.80 25.33
N VAL A 15 -14.75 21.49 24.21
CA VAL A 15 -15.04 20.86 22.91
C VAL A 15 -13.77 20.70 22.05
N GLY A 16 -12.63 21.25 22.51
CA GLY A 16 -11.38 21.32 21.74
C GLY A 16 -10.53 20.06 21.71
N LEU A 17 -10.96 18.97 22.36
CA LEU A 17 -10.20 17.71 22.38
C LEU A 17 -11.12 16.49 22.21
N LEU A 18 -12.16 16.60 21.37
CA LEU A 18 -12.53 15.41 20.60
C LEU A 18 -11.38 15.22 19.60
N GLU A 19 -10.41 14.41 20.00
CA GLU A 19 -9.47 13.85 19.07
C GLU A 19 -10.29 13.21 17.95
N VAL A 20 -10.27 13.87 16.79
CA VAL A 20 -10.55 13.21 15.53
C VAL A 20 -9.38 12.26 15.30
N ILE A 21 -9.32 11.20 16.11
CA ILE A 21 -8.78 9.92 15.69
C ILE A 21 -9.77 9.48 14.63
N SER A 22 -9.62 10.05 13.43
CA SER A 22 -10.06 9.36 12.24
C SER A 22 -9.27 8.07 12.30
N ALA A 23 -9.92 7.00 12.76
CA ALA A 23 -9.47 5.64 12.56
C ALA A 23 -9.38 5.47 11.04
N ARG A 24 -8.28 5.97 10.46
CA ARG A 24 -7.98 5.79 9.05
C ARG A 24 -7.83 4.29 8.95
N SER A 25 -8.84 3.62 8.39
CA SER A 25 -8.77 2.21 8.05
C SER A 25 -7.41 1.99 7.39
N LEU A 26 -6.64 1.02 7.89
CA LEU A 26 -5.39 0.65 7.28
C LEU A 26 -5.62 0.45 5.77
N PRO A 27 -4.76 0.98 4.90
CA PRO A 27 -4.81 0.70 3.47
C PRO A 27 -5.00 -0.80 3.21
N GLU A 28 -5.78 -1.16 2.18
CA GLU A 28 -6.13 -2.56 1.86
C GLU A 28 -4.90 -3.49 1.77
N TYR A 29 -3.77 -2.95 1.31
CA TYR A 29 -2.49 -3.64 1.30
C TYR A 29 -1.98 -4.01 2.69
N ASP A 30 -2.01 -3.08 3.64
CA ASP A 30 -1.47 -3.28 4.99
C ASP A 30 -2.30 -4.33 5.73
N ILE A 31 -3.63 -4.30 5.58
CA ILE A 31 -4.53 -5.34 6.10
C ILE A 31 -4.20 -6.72 5.50
N CYS A 32 -3.87 -6.77 4.21
CA CYS A 32 -3.53 -8.02 3.54
C CYS A 32 -2.23 -8.60 4.10
N VAL A 33 -1.18 -7.77 4.21
CA VAL A 33 0.13 -8.18 4.73
C VAL A 33 0.02 -8.62 6.19
N GLU A 34 -0.74 -7.91 7.02
CA GLU A 34 -0.96 -8.29 8.42
C GLU A 34 -1.58 -9.68 8.56
N LYS A 35 -2.54 -10.03 7.69
CA LYS A 35 -3.17 -11.36 7.68
C LYS A 35 -2.24 -12.50 7.25
N CYS A 36 -1.18 -12.20 6.52
CA CYS A 36 -0.18 -13.19 6.15
C CYS A 36 0.69 -13.61 7.36
N GLY A 37 0.69 -12.81 8.44
CA GLY A 37 1.58 -13.00 9.57
C GLY A 37 3.03 -12.62 9.25
N GLU A 38 3.93 -13.00 10.15
CA GLU A 38 5.36 -12.71 10.08
C GLU A 38 6.15 -14.03 10.07
N SER A 39 7.26 -14.06 9.32
CA SER A 39 8.23 -15.14 9.47
C SER A 39 8.95 -14.99 10.81
N PRO A 40 9.22 -16.08 11.54
CA PRO A 40 10.00 -16.01 12.78
C PRO A 40 11.38 -15.39 12.52
N LEU A 41 11.81 -14.47 13.38
CA LEU A 41 13.06 -13.69 13.20
C LEU A 41 14.34 -14.56 13.14
N ASP A 42 14.32 -15.70 13.81
CA ASP A 42 15.48 -16.61 13.96
C ASP A 42 15.37 -17.89 13.12
N ALA A 43 14.46 -17.92 12.14
CA ALA A 43 14.24 -19.06 11.26
C ALA A 43 14.37 -18.66 9.78
N ASP A 44 14.53 -19.67 8.91
CA ASP A 44 14.40 -19.45 7.47
C ASP A 44 13.01 -18.86 7.17
N LYS A 45 12.96 -17.97 6.18
CA LYS A 45 11.72 -17.35 5.71
C LYS A 45 10.68 -18.42 5.42
N ASP A 46 9.48 -18.29 5.98
CA ASP A 46 8.37 -19.19 5.66
C ASP A 46 7.91 -18.90 4.22
N PRO A 47 8.08 -19.85 3.29
CA PRO A 47 7.71 -19.63 1.88
C PRO A 47 6.21 -19.33 1.72
N THR A 48 5.37 -19.76 2.66
CA THR A 48 3.93 -19.48 2.68
C THR A 48 3.65 -18.01 2.99
N VAL A 49 4.35 -17.45 3.98
CA VAL A 49 4.23 -16.03 4.36
C VAL A 49 4.75 -15.15 3.22
N GLU A 50 5.91 -15.49 2.65
CA GLU A 50 6.50 -14.76 1.53
C GLU A 50 5.58 -14.77 0.29
N LEU A 51 5.02 -15.93 -0.07
CA LEU A 51 4.06 -16.04 -1.17
C LEU A 51 2.79 -15.21 -0.90
N CYS A 52 2.31 -15.21 0.34
CA CYS A 52 1.15 -14.41 0.73
C CYS A 52 1.41 -12.90 0.55
N HIS A 53 2.58 -12.41 1.00
CA HIS A 53 2.97 -11.01 0.80
C HIS A 53 3.10 -10.65 -0.69
N ASP A 54 3.59 -11.57 -1.53
CA ASP A 54 3.64 -11.38 -2.99
C ASP A 54 2.25 -11.22 -3.62
N VAL A 55 1.30 -12.06 -3.18
CA VAL A 55 -0.11 -11.96 -3.61
C VAL A 55 -0.69 -10.60 -3.20
N CYS A 56 -0.49 -10.16 -1.95
CA CYS A 56 -0.96 -8.86 -1.48
C CYS A 56 -0.41 -7.70 -2.33
N ASN A 57 0.88 -7.74 -2.67
CA ASN A 57 1.50 -6.69 -3.48
C ASN A 57 0.96 -6.68 -4.92
N LYS A 58 0.77 -7.85 -5.52
CA LYS A 58 0.18 -8.00 -6.86
C LYS A 58 -1.25 -7.47 -6.92
N GLU A 59 -2.07 -7.82 -5.92
CA GLU A 59 -3.45 -7.34 -5.84
C GLU A 59 -3.51 -5.82 -5.65
N GLU A 60 -2.68 -5.27 -4.76
CA GLU A 60 -2.67 -3.82 -4.55
C GLU A 60 -2.20 -3.06 -5.80
N ASN A 61 -1.19 -3.56 -6.49
CA ASN A 61 -0.75 -2.98 -7.75
C ASN A 61 -1.90 -3.01 -8.79
N THR A 62 -2.63 -4.13 -8.87
CA THR A 62 -3.79 -4.26 -9.76
C THR A 62 -4.90 -3.26 -9.40
N ARG A 63 -5.22 -3.11 -8.10
CA ARG A 63 -6.19 -2.11 -7.61
C ARG A 63 -5.76 -0.69 -7.95
N CYS A 64 -4.48 -0.36 -7.73
CA CYS A 64 -3.91 0.94 -8.05
C CYS A 64 -4.03 1.25 -9.55
N LEU A 65 -3.59 0.33 -10.41
CA LEU A 65 -3.65 0.50 -11.86
C LEU A 65 -5.08 0.67 -12.37
N ARG A 66 -6.04 -0.08 -11.81
CA ARG A 66 -7.46 0.06 -12.14
C ARG A 66 -8.01 1.43 -11.75
N ARG A 67 -7.63 1.97 -10.59
CA ARG A 67 -8.01 3.34 -10.15
C ARG A 67 -7.36 4.42 -11.01
N SER A 68 -6.20 4.13 -11.59
CA SER A 68 -5.39 5.07 -12.37
C SER A 68 -5.47 4.82 -13.88
N SER A 69 -6.49 4.11 -14.38
CA SER A 69 -6.54 3.60 -15.76
C SER A 69 -6.37 4.66 -16.86
N GLU A 70 -6.74 5.91 -16.59
CA GLU A 70 -6.63 7.03 -17.54
C GLU A 70 -5.45 7.96 -17.25
N ASN A 71 -4.72 7.76 -16.14
CA ASN A 71 -3.62 8.61 -15.73
C ASN A 71 -2.29 7.83 -15.76
N MET A 72 -1.57 7.97 -16.88
CA MET A 72 -0.28 7.31 -17.08
C MET A 72 0.75 7.64 -15.98
N LYS A 73 0.78 8.87 -15.47
CA LYS A 73 1.70 9.25 -14.40
C LYS A 73 1.39 8.50 -13.10
N GLU A 74 0.12 8.35 -12.75
CA GLU A 74 -0.30 7.58 -11.58
C GLU A 74 -0.08 6.08 -11.79
N GLN A 75 -0.28 5.54 -13.00
CA GLN A 75 0.08 4.14 -13.30
C GLN A 75 1.57 3.87 -13.10
N LEU A 76 2.45 4.76 -13.57
CA LEU A 76 3.88 4.63 -13.35
C LEU A 76 4.23 4.62 -11.86
N LYS A 77 3.52 5.39 -11.03
CA LYS A 77 3.68 5.35 -9.57
C LYS A 77 3.21 4.02 -8.99
N CYS A 78 2.08 3.45 -9.45
CA CYS A 78 1.62 2.13 -9.00
C CYS A 78 2.71 1.07 -9.21
N TRP A 79 3.25 0.99 -10.43
CA TRP A 79 4.33 0.06 -10.75
C TRP A 79 5.58 0.28 -9.90
N LYS A 80 5.96 1.54 -9.68
CA LYS A 80 7.11 1.88 -8.84
C LYS A 80 6.91 1.44 -7.40
N VAL A 81 5.77 1.77 -6.78
CA VAL A 81 5.50 1.42 -5.37
C VAL A 81 5.45 -0.11 -5.19
N ALA A 82 4.83 -0.82 -6.13
CA ALA A 82 4.80 -2.29 -6.08
C ALA A 82 6.20 -2.89 -6.20
N ARG A 83 7.05 -2.34 -7.07
CA ARG A 83 8.45 -2.75 -7.18
C ARG A 83 9.24 -2.46 -5.90
N ASP A 84 9.09 -1.27 -5.33
CA ASP A 84 9.81 -0.84 -4.14
C ASP A 84 9.50 -1.78 -2.96
N ARG A 85 8.22 -2.16 -2.77
CA ARG A 85 7.81 -3.18 -1.78
C ARG A 85 8.47 -4.53 -2.00
N CYS A 86 8.55 -4.97 -3.25
CA CYS A 86 9.18 -6.24 -3.62
C CYS A 86 10.69 -6.21 -3.31
N VAL A 87 11.39 -5.16 -3.74
CA VAL A 87 12.84 -4.99 -3.54
C VAL A 87 13.21 -4.97 -2.06
N VAL A 88 12.46 -4.24 -1.23
CA VAL A 88 12.71 -4.20 0.23
C VAL A 88 12.68 -5.60 0.84
N ARG A 89 11.77 -6.47 0.40
CA ARG A 89 11.67 -7.85 0.91
C ARG A 89 12.78 -8.78 0.41
N CYS A 90 13.31 -8.53 -0.78
CA CYS A 90 14.44 -9.31 -1.32
C CYS A 90 15.73 -9.13 -0.54
N GLY A 91 15.90 -8.00 0.16
CA GLY A 91 17.19 -7.63 0.73
C GLY A 91 18.24 -7.54 -0.38
N GLU A 92 19.32 -8.32 -0.26
CA GLU A 92 20.43 -8.32 -1.22
C GLU A 92 20.41 -9.50 -2.21
N GLU A 93 19.35 -10.33 -2.21
CA GLU A 93 19.28 -11.53 -3.05
C GLU A 93 19.12 -11.17 -4.55
N PRO A 94 20.14 -11.38 -5.41
CA PRO A 94 20.16 -10.84 -6.76
C PRO A 94 19.05 -11.37 -7.68
N ALA A 95 18.67 -12.65 -7.55
CA ALA A 95 17.63 -13.24 -8.38
C ALA A 95 16.25 -12.66 -8.06
N CYS A 96 15.94 -12.47 -6.77
CA CYS A 96 14.73 -11.83 -6.28
C CYS A 96 14.66 -10.37 -6.74
N LEU A 97 15.75 -9.62 -6.61
CA LEU A 97 15.82 -8.23 -7.10
C LEU A 97 15.51 -8.18 -8.61
N LEU A 98 16.17 -9.03 -9.41
CA LEU A 98 15.92 -9.11 -10.84
C LEU A 98 14.44 -9.44 -11.14
N LEU A 99 13.85 -10.39 -10.39
CA LEU A 99 12.45 -10.77 -10.54
C LEU A 99 11.51 -9.59 -10.24
N CYS A 100 11.75 -8.81 -9.18
CA CYS A 100 10.97 -7.61 -8.87
C CYS A 100 10.96 -6.61 -10.03
N HIS A 101 12.12 -6.39 -10.65
CA HIS A 101 12.24 -5.49 -11.81
C HIS A 101 11.55 -6.05 -13.07
N LEU A 102 11.51 -7.37 -13.23
CA LEU A 102 10.83 -8.03 -14.36
C LEU A 102 9.31 -8.03 -14.21
N VAL A 103 8.80 -8.28 -13.00
CA VAL A 103 7.37 -8.39 -12.70
C VAL A 103 6.71 -7.02 -12.55
N TYR A 104 7.33 -6.10 -11.81
CA TYR A 104 6.75 -4.78 -11.51
C TYR A 104 7.32 -3.72 -12.44
N LYS A 105 6.93 -3.80 -13.71
CA LYS A 105 7.27 -2.81 -14.73
C LYS A 105 6.03 -2.42 -15.53
N PRO A 106 6.02 -1.25 -16.16
CA PRO A 106 4.96 -0.89 -17.09
C PRO A 106 4.89 -1.93 -18.22
N HIS A 107 3.81 -2.69 -18.27
CA HIS A 107 3.44 -3.46 -19.45
C HIS A 107 2.60 -2.55 -20.36
N ASN A 108 2.72 -2.73 -21.68
CA ASN A 108 2.01 -1.95 -22.71
C ASN A 108 0.62 -1.51 -22.23
N VAL A 109 0.50 -0.21 -21.96
CA VAL A 109 -0.69 0.46 -21.45
C VAL A 109 -1.81 0.25 -22.48
N GLY A 110 -2.72 -0.69 -22.22
CA GLY A 110 -3.82 -1.01 -23.15
C GLY A 110 -4.33 -2.45 -23.14
N VAL A 111 -3.68 -3.41 -22.48
CA VAL A 111 -4.20 -4.79 -22.42
C VAL A 111 -4.87 -5.06 -21.07
N ASN A 112 -6.17 -5.31 -21.13
CA ASN A 112 -7.04 -5.70 -20.03
C ASN A 112 -6.47 -6.95 -19.33
N VAL A 113 -5.90 -6.79 -18.12
CA VAL A 113 -5.23 -7.86 -17.33
C VAL A 113 -6.24 -8.83 -16.70
N HIS A 114 -7.35 -9.11 -17.37
CA HIS A 114 -8.33 -10.09 -16.92
C HIS A 114 -7.96 -11.54 -17.30
N VAL A 115 -6.82 -11.76 -17.96
CA VAL A 115 -6.50 -13.02 -18.67
C VAL A 115 -5.23 -13.74 -18.15
N LEU A 116 -4.64 -13.35 -17.01
CA LEU A 116 -3.47 -14.04 -16.47
C LEU A 116 -3.71 -14.79 -15.14
N VAL A 117 -4.97 -15.07 -14.80
CA VAL A 117 -5.33 -15.95 -13.67
C VAL A 117 -6.16 -17.13 -14.16
N ARG A 118 -5.59 -17.95 -15.02
CA ARG A 118 -5.96 -19.37 -15.19
C ARG A 118 -4.71 -20.15 -15.62
N LEU A 119 -3.93 -20.60 -14.65
CA LEU A 119 -3.09 -21.78 -14.80
C LEU A 119 -3.94 -22.97 -14.37
N PRO A 120 -4.25 -23.96 -15.22
CA PRO A 120 -4.71 -25.26 -14.77
C PRO A 120 -3.52 -26.13 -14.35
N GLU A 121 -3.81 -27.03 -13.39
CA GLU A 121 -2.94 -28.08 -12.84
C GLU A 121 -2.36 -29.02 -13.91
#